data_AF-A0A7C4MLH0-F1
#
_entry.id   AF-A0A7C4MLH0-F1
#
_cell.length_a   1.000
_cell.length_b   1.000
_cell.length_c   1.000
_cell.angle_alpha   90.00
_cell.angle_beta   90.00
_cell.angle_gamma   90.00
#
_symmetry.space_group_name_H-M   'P 1'
#
loop_
_entity.id
_entity.type
_entity.pdbx_description
1 polymer ?
#
loop_
_entity_poly.entity_id
_entity_poly.type
_entity_poly.pdbx_seq_one_letter_code
_entity_poly.pdbx_strand_id
1 'polypeptide(L)'
;QLRAIFNAPDKTEAERLLKQTLEAWRKDYPKLAHWAEQAVPESLTVFDFPSTHRVRLRTTNCLERINRELRRRTRVVSIFPNPESCLRLISELLVELDDEWMTGKVYLNLNP
;
A
#
# COMPACT_ATOMS: atom_id res chain seq x y z
N GLN A 1 -1.86 -3.53 -17.15
CA GLN A 1 -3.33 -3.67 -16.98
C GLN A 1 -3.80 -3.07 -15.65
N LEU A 2 -3.37 -3.54 -14.47
CA LEU A 2 -3.77 -2.92 -13.17
C LEU A 2 -3.46 -1.42 -13.04
N ARG A 3 -2.29 -0.97 -13.51
CA ARG A 3 -1.94 0.46 -13.49
C ARG A 3 -2.95 1.32 -14.26
N ALA A 4 -3.56 0.80 -15.33
CA ALA A 4 -4.54 1.54 -16.10
C ALA A 4 -5.85 1.69 -15.31
N ILE A 5 -6.30 0.63 -14.62
CA ILE A 5 -7.49 0.65 -13.75
C ILE A 5 -7.33 1.72 -12.66
N PHE A 6 -6.19 1.73 -11.95
CA PHE A 6 -5.95 2.68 -10.86
C PHE A 6 -5.58 4.10 -11.29
N ASN A 7 -5.27 4.31 -12.57
CA ASN A 7 -5.00 5.63 -13.16
C ASN A 7 -6.21 6.17 -13.94
N ALA A 8 -7.35 5.47 -13.92
CA ALA A 8 -8.58 5.94 -14.54
C ALA A 8 -8.98 7.32 -13.98
N PRO A 9 -9.73 8.13 -14.74
CA PRO A 9 -10.21 9.44 -14.27
C PRO A 9 -11.19 9.31 -13.10
N ASP A 10 -12.05 8.28 -13.13
CA ASP A 10 -13.12 8.03 -12.17
C ASP A 10 -13.34 6.54 -11.93
N LYS A 11 -14.20 6.25 -10.94
CA LYS A 11 -14.52 4.89 -10.50
C LYS A 11 -15.23 4.08 -11.59
N THR A 12 -16.12 4.71 -12.35
CA THR A 12 -16.90 4.02 -13.40
C THR A 12 -15.98 3.52 -14.51
N GLU A 13 -15.02 4.33 -14.95
CA GLU A 13 -14.03 3.92 -15.94
C GLU A 13 -13.07 2.87 -15.38
N ALA A 14 -12.67 2.97 -14.10
CA ALA A 14 -11.86 1.94 -13.44
C ALA A 14 -12.58 0.58 -13.43
N GLU A 15 -13.88 0.55 -13.09
CA GLU A 15 -14.71 -0.65 -13.09
C GLU A 15 -14.87 -1.25 -14.51
N ARG A 16 -15.04 -0.39 -15.53
CA ARG A 16 -15.08 -0.82 -16.93
C ARG A 16 -13.78 -1.49 -17.35
N LEU A 17 -12.63 -0.88 -17.04
CA LEU A 17 -11.30 -1.43 -17.31
C LEU A 17 -11.02 -2.72 -16.53
N LEU A 18 -11.53 -2.83 -15.30
CA LEU A 18 -11.44 -4.06 -14.51
C LEU A 18 -12.18 -5.21 -15.20
N LYS A 19 -13.43 -5.01 -15.61
CA LYS A 19 -14.22 -6.04 -16.32
C LYS A 19 -13.50 -6.53 -17.58
N GLN A 20 -13.02 -5.60 -18.41
CA GLN A 20 -12.25 -5.93 -19.62
C GLN A 20 -10.97 -6.72 -19.30
N THR A 21 -10.27 -6.35 -18.22
CA THR A 21 -9.05 -7.06 -17.80
C THR A 21 -9.36 -8.46 -17.28
N LEU A 22 -10.45 -8.63 -16.54
CA LEU A 22 -10.89 -9.94 -16.03
C LEU A 22 -11.24 -10.90 -17.16
N GLU A 23 -11.94 -10.43 -18.20
CA GLU A 23 -12.25 -11.25 -19.37
C GLU A 23 -10.98 -11.78 -20.05
N ALA A 24 -9.96 -10.92 -20.20
CA ALA A 24 -8.66 -11.33 -20.75
C ALA A 24 -7.94 -12.34 -19.84
N TRP A 25 -7.95 -12.12 -18.53
CA TRP A 25 -7.25 -13.00 -17.59
C TRP A 25 -7.95 -14.32 -17.29
N ARG A 26 -9.27 -14.43 -17.48
CA ARG A 26 -10.01 -15.68 -17.22
C ARG A 26 -9.46 -16.86 -18.01
N LYS A 27 -8.92 -16.62 -19.20
CA LYS A 27 -8.34 -17.66 -20.05
C LYS A 27 -6.93 -18.05 -19.61
N ASP A 28 -6.02 -17.09 -19.56
CA ASP A 28 -4.58 -17.36 -19.39
C ASP A 28 -4.15 -17.39 -17.92
N TYR A 29 -4.88 -16.70 -17.03
CA TYR A 29 -4.56 -16.51 -15.61
C TYR A 29 -5.80 -16.62 -14.69
N PRO A 30 -6.51 -17.76 -14.67
CA PRO A 30 -7.80 -17.88 -13.98
C PRO A 30 -7.74 -17.59 -12.47
N LYS A 31 -6.65 -17.96 -11.80
CA LYS A 31 -6.44 -17.65 -10.36
C LYS A 31 -6.28 -16.16 -10.12
N LEU A 32 -5.56 -15.46 -11.00
CA LEU A 32 -5.38 -14.02 -10.91
C LEU A 32 -6.70 -13.30 -11.17
N ALA A 33 -7.46 -13.73 -12.18
CA ALA A 33 -8.78 -13.20 -12.48
C ALA A 33 -9.72 -13.34 -11.28
N HIS A 34 -9.78 -14.53 -10.67
CA HIS A 34 -10.61 -14.77 -9.50
C HIS A 34 -10.23 -13.89 -8.31
N TRP A 35 -8.94 -13.79 -7.98
CA TRP A 35 -8.47 -12.89 -6.92
C TRP A 35 -8.81 -11.43 -7.24
N ALA A 36 -8.57 -10.98 -8.47
CA ALA A 36 -8.77 -9.60 -8.86
C ALA A 36 -10.25 -9.19 -8.84
N GLU A 37 -11.15 -10.11 -9.20
CA GLU A 37 -12.60 -9.91 -9.15
C GLU A 37 -13.10 -9.66 -7.73
N GLN A 38 -12.45 -10.25 -6.72
CA GLN A 38 -12.80 -10.06 -5.30
C GLN A 38 -12.08 -8.84 -4.69
N ALA A 39 -10.77 -8.72 -4.88
CA ALA A 39 -9.94 -7.77 -4.14
C ALA A 39 -9.85 -6.36 -4.77
N VAL A 40 -9.90 -6.26 -6.10
CA VAL A 40 -9.72 -4.96 -6.78
C VAL A 40 -10.89 -4.01 -6.54
N PRO A 41 -12.18 -4.44 -6.53
CA PRO A 41 -13.31 -3.54 -6.27
C PRO A 41 -13.18 -2.77 -4.96
N GLU A 42 -12.74 -3.41 -3.88
CA GLU A 42 -12.50 -2.75 -2.58
C GLU A 42 -11.43 -1.65 -2.69
N SER A 43 -10.39 -1.90 -3.50
CA SER A 43 -9.32 -0.93 -3.73
C SER A 43 -9.77 0.28 -4.57
N LEU A 44 -10.91 0.21 -5.27
CA LEU A 44 -11.47 1.33 -6.03
C LEU A 44 -12.14 2.39 -5.13
N THR A 45 -12.29 2.14 -3.84
CA THR A 45 -12.73 3.16 -2.85
C THR A 45 -11.81 4.39 -2.83
N VAL A 46 -10.57 4.27 -3.31
CA VAL A 46 -9.67 5.40 -3.47
C VAL A 46 -10.25 6.52 -4.36
N PHE A 47 -11.16 6.20 -5.28
CA PHE A 47 -11.81 7.19 -6.15
C PHE A 47 -12.78 8.11 -5.41
N ASP A 48 -13.23 7.73 -4.21
CA ASP A 48 -14.09 8.54 -3.35
C ASP A 48 -13.32 9.72 -2.72
N PHE A 49 -11.98 9.75 -2.86
CA PHE A 49 -11.11 10.83 -2.40
C PHE A 49 -10.66 11.76 -3.55
N PRO A 50 -10.24 13.01 -3.22
CA PRO A 50 -9.67 13.94 -4.20
C PRO A 50 -8.53 13.32 -5.02
N SER A 51 -8.45 13.66 -6.31
CA SER A 51 -7.45 13.11 -7.25
C SER A 51 -6.01 13.27 -6.76
N THR A 52 -5.71 14.36 -6.07
CA THR A 52 -4.41 14.66 -5.44
C THR A 52 -4.00 13.63 -4.38
N HIS A 53 -4.97 12.99 -3.70
CA HIS A 53 -4.72 12.03 -2.63
C HIS A 53 -4.59 10.60 -3.13
N ARG A 54 -5.22 10.29 -4.28
CA ARG A 54 -5.38 8.91 -4.78
C ARG A 54 -4.07 8.16 -4.91
N VAL A 55 -3.02 8.81 -5.43
CA VAL A 55 -1.70 8.18 -5.60
C VAL A 55 -1.10 7.78 -4.25
N ARG A 56 -1.19 8.64 -3.24
CA ARG A 56 -0.63 8.36 -1.92
C ARG A 56 -1.42 7.26 -1.19
N LEU A 57 -2.75 7.26 -1.34
CA LEU A 57 -3.64 6.28 -0.70
C LEU A 57 -3.53 4.87 -1.31
N ARG A 58 -3.42 4.75 -2.63
CA ARG A 58 -3.39 3.43 -3.29
C ARG A 58 -2.02 2.75 -3.33
N THR A 59 -0.95 3.44 -2.92
CA THR A 59 0.40 2.88 -2.97
C THR A 59 0.87 2.44 -1.58
N THR A 60 1.59 1.33 -1.53
CA THR A 60 2.22 0.79 -0.33
C THR A 60 3.59 1.39 -0.04
N ASN A 61 4.02 2.43 -0.77
CA ASN A 61 5.37 2.99 -0.71
C ASN A 61 5.79 3.40 0.72
N CYS A 62 4.88 4.02 1.48
CA CYS A 62 5.16 4.40 2.87
C CYS A 62 5.39 3.18 3.76
N LEU A 63 4.49 2.20 3.68
CA LEU A 63 4.58 0.93 4.41
C LEU A 63 5.83 0.13 4.04
N GLU A 64 6.17 0.07 2.75
CA GLU A 64 7.38 -0.59 2.26
C GLU A 64 8.66 0.10 2.75
N ARG A 65 8.66 1.43 2.86
CA ARG A 65 9.78 2.18 3.45
C ARG A 65 9.99 1.80 4.92
N ILE A 66 8.91 1.77 5.71
CA ILE A 66 8.95 1.35 7.13
C ILE A 66 9.46 -0.09 7.24
N ASN A 67 8.87 -1.02 6.48
CA ASN A 67 9.26 -2.42 6.51
C ASN A 67 10.73 -2.63 6.10
N ARG A 68 11.23 -1.86 5.14
CA ARG A 68 12.64 -1.89 4.74
C ARG A 68 13.55 -1.45 5.88
N GLU A 69 13.18 -0.41 6.60
CA GLU A 69 13.96 0.11 7.73
C GLU A 69 13.98 -0.88 8.90
N LEU A 70 12.83 -1.42 9.27
CA LEU A 70 12.73 -2.47 10.30
C LEU A 70 13.60 -3.69 9.94
N ARG A 71 13.54 -4.16 8.68
CA ARG A 71 14.39 -5.26 8.20
C ARG A 71 15.88 -4.91 8.21
N ARG A 72 16.23 -3.66 7.87
CA ARG A 72 17.63 -3.20 7.88
C ARG A 72 18.22 -3.25 9.30
N ARG A 73 17.50 -2.71 10.28
CA ARG A 73 17.96 -2.61 11.68
C ARG A 73 17.98 -3.98 12.36
N THR A 74 16.95 -4.81 12.14
CA THR A 74 16.90 -6.18 12.70
C THR A 74 17.95 -7.11 12.07
N ARG A 75 18.29 -6.93 10.80
CA ARG A 75 19.35 -7.70 10.13
C ARG A 75 20.73 -7.49 10.75
N VAL A 76 21.02 -6.32 11.30
CA VAL A 76 22.31 -6.06 11.99
C VAL A 76 22.43 -6.90 13.24
N VAL A 77 21.33 -7.06 14.00
CA VAL A 77 21.31 -7.87 15.23
C VAL A 77 21.41 -9.36 14.92
N SER A 78 20.86 -9.81 13.78
CA SER A 78 20.82 -11.20 13.29
C SER A 78 20.05 -12.19 14.18
N ILE A 79 20.38 -12.30 15.46
CA ILE A 79 19.74 -13.21 16.43
C ILE A 79 19.38 -12.43 17.69
N PHE A 80 18.12 -12.52 18.12
CA PHE A 80 17.65 -11.92 19.37
C PHE A 80 17.65 -12.96 20.50
N PRO A 81 18.01 -12.56 21.74
CA PRO A 81 18.04 -13.47 22.89
C PRO A 81 16.64 -13.91 23.33
N ASN A 82 15.62 -13.09 23.09
CA ASN A 82 14.21 -13.38 23.36
C ASN A 82 13.29 -12.46 22.53
N PRO A 83 11.99 -12.79 22.39
CA PRO A 83 11.01 -11.98 21.66
C PRO A 83 10.90 -10.54 22.18
N GLU A 84 11.00 -10.33 23.50
CA GLU A 84 10.88 -9.03 24.15
C GLU A 84 12.00 -8.08 23.70
N SER A 85 13.21 -8.60 23.47
CA SER A 85 14.34 -7.81 22.98
C SER A 85 14.16 -7.38 21.52
N CYS A 86 13.54 -8.22 20.69
CA CYS A 86 13.15 -7.85 19.33
C CYS A 86 12.06 -6.77 19.34
N LEU A 87 11.03 -6.97 20.17
CA LEU A 87 9.94 -6.02 20.33
C LEU A 87 10.47 -4.64 20.77
N ARG A 88 11.35 -4.59 21.78
CA ARG A 88 11.96 -3.33 22.23
C ARG A 88 12.66 -2.57 21.10
N LEU A 89 13.46 -3.26 20.29
CA LEU A 89 14.13 -2.62 19.15
C LEU A 89 13.12 -2.09 18.13
N ILE A 90 12.12 -2.90 17.75
CA ILE A 90 11.11 -2.49 16.76
C ILE A 90 10.30 -1.30 17.28
N SER A 91 9.88 -1.33 18.55
CA SER A 91 9.14 -0.24 19.19
C SER A 91 9.95 1.06 19.19
N GLU A 92 11.22 1.02 19.58
CA GLU A 92 12.11 2.18 19.56
C GLU A 92 12.22 2.79 18.16
N LEU A 93 12.38 1.96 17.14
CA LEU A 93 12.46 2.42 15.74
C LEU A 93 11.15 3.07 15.25
N LEU A 94 10.01 2.55 15.70
CA LEU A 94 8.72 3.13 15.35
C LEU A 94 8.50 4.48 16.06
N VAL A 95 9.00 4.64 17.29
CA VAL A 95 9.00 5.93 18.00
C VAL A 95 9.90 6.94 17.29
N GLU A 96 11.12 6.56 16.91
CA GLU A 96 12.03 7.42 16.12
C GLU A 96 11.37 7.88 14.80
N LEU A 97 10.68 6.98 14.10
CA LEU A 97 9.94 7.30 12.88
C LEU A 97 8.73 8.22 13.12
N ASP A 98 8.02 8.05 14.23
CA ASP A 98 6.88 8.90 14.59
C ASP A 98 7.33 10.34 14.88
N ASP A 99 8.41 10.51 15.65
CA ASP A 99 9.01 11.81 15.93
C ASP A 99 9.45 12.54 14.64
N GLU A 100 10.05 11.81 13.70
CA GLU A 100 10.40 12.34 12.37
C GLU A 100 9.16 12.79 11.58
N TRP A 101 8.05 12.06 11.67
CA TRP A 101 6.83 12.37 10.94
C TRP A 101 6.08 13.56 11.54
N MET A 102 6.13 13.70 12.86
CA MET A 102 5.54 14.82 13.59
C MET A 102 6.27 16.15 13.30
N THR A 103 7.57 16.10 13.07
CA THR A 103 8.41 17.29 12.78
C THR A 103 8.63 17.54 11.30
N GLY A 104 8.39 16.53 10.45
CA GLY A 104 8.62 16.55 9.02
C GLY A 104 7.50 17.18 8.18
N LYS A 105 7.59 16.99 6.86
CA LYS A 105 6.55 17.45 5.92
C LYS A 105 5.30 16.59 6.01
N VAL A 106 4.13 17.23 6.02
CA VAL A 106 2.82 16.54 6.01
C VAL A 106 2.71 15.64 4.78
N TYR A 107 2.65 14.32 5.01
CA TYR A 107 2.61 13.32 3.95
C TYR A 107 1.26 13.28 3.23
N LEU A 108 0.14 13.53 3.91
CA LEU A 108 -1.19 13.62 3.30
C LEU A 108 -2.01 14.65 4.07
N ASN A 109 -2.43 15.72 3.39
CA ASN A 109 -3.31 16.71 3.98
C ASN A 109 -4.76 16.35 3.63
N LEU A 110 -5.60 16.02 4.62
CA LEU A 110 -7.00 15.66 4.39
C LEU A 110 -7.92 16.88 4.23
N ASN A 111 -7.44 18.07 4.60
CA ASN A 111 -8.12 19.36 4.46
C ASN A 111 -7.29 20.25 3.51
N PRO A 112 -7.41 20.06 2.19
CA PRO A 112 -6.60 20.76 1.21
C PRO A 112 -6.73 22.29 1.29
#